data_AF-A0A6G3XCZ0-F1
#
_entry.id   AF-A0A6G3XCZ0-F1
#
_cell.length_a   1.000
_cell.length_b   1.000
_cell.length_c   1.000
_cell.angle_alpha   90.00
_cell.angle_beta   90.00
_cell.angle_gamma   90.00
#
_symmetry.space_group_name_H-M   'P 1'
#
loop_
_entity.id
_entity.type
_entity.pdbx_description
1 polymer ?
#
loop_
_entity_poly.entity_id
_entity_poly.type
_entity_poly.pdbx_seq_one_letter_code
_entity_poly.pdbx_strand_id
1 'polypeptide(L)' 'MTSSFEFHTSPARLSDAQRDRVLGVLRDGAAQGKLSHDTFMRRMELALVARRPEELAVLTADLEAGG' A
#
# COMPACT_ATOMS: atom_id res chain seq x y z
N MET A 1 29.63 -20.64 13.34
CA MET A 1 29.08 -19.54 14.14
C MET A 1 27.93 -18.94 13.37
N THR A 2 26.82 -18.68 14.05
CA THR A 2 25.48 -18.50 13.51
C THR A 2 25.40 -17.36 12.50
N SER A 3 24.71 -17.63 11.39
CA SER A 3 24.30 -16.63 10.39
C SER A 3 23.56 -15.51 11.11
N SER A 4 24.25 -14.39 11.30
CA SER A 4 23.68 -13.17 11.84
C SER A 4 22.82 -12.60 10.72
N PHE A 5 21.55 -13.04 10.65
CA PHE A 5 20.53 -12.26 9.98
C PHE A 5 20.35 -10.99 10.80
N GLU A 6 21.26 -10.04 10.59
CA GLU A 6 20.97 -8.65 10.82
C GLU A 6 19.89 -8.29 9.80
N PHE A 7 18.65 -8.58 10.17
CA PHE A 7 17.51 -7.86 9.64
C PHE A 7 17.75 -6.43 10.06
N HIS A 8 18.47 -5.69 9.23
CA HIS A 8 18.59 -4.26 9.32
C HIS A 8 17.16 -3.73 9.36
N THR A 9 16.71 -3.43 10.58
CA THR A 9 15.60 -2.56 10.86
C THR A 9 16.06 -1.16 10.47
N SER A 10 16.25 -0.98 9.17
CA SER A 10 16.57 0.32 8.61
C SER A 10 15.33 1.18 8.77
N PRO A 11 15.40 2.36 9.40
CA PRO A 11 14.32 3.34 9.41
C PRO A 11 14.22 4.05 8.04
N ALA A 12 14.50 3.32 6.95
CA ALA A 12 14.34 3.77 5.57
C ALA A 12 12.90 3.61 5.07
N ARG A 13 12.06 2.87 5.81
CA ARG A 13 10.80 2.28 5.34
C ARG A 13 9.53 3.08 5.59
N LEU A 14 9.54 4.32 6.06
CA LEU A 14 8.26 4.98 6.38
C LEU A 14 7.36 5.14 5.13
N SER A 15 7.94 5.49 3.98
CA SER A 15 7.24 5.53 2.69
C SER A 15 6.91 4.13 2.14
N ASP A 16 7.83 3.16 2.28
CA ASP A 16 7.59 1.78 1.83
C ASP A 16 6.54 1.05 2.68
N ALA A 17 6.56 1.22 4.00
CA ALA A 17 5.56 0.68 4.91
C ALA A 17 4.19 1.34 4.71
N GLN A 18 4.16 2.64 4.39
CA GLN A 18 2.94 3.33 3.96
C GLN A 18 2.42 2.78 2.64
N ARG A 19 3.32 2.52 1.67
CA ARG A 19 2.96 1.90 0.39
C ARG A 19 2.39 0.50 0.61
N ASP A 20 3.03 -0.33 1.41
CA ASP A 20 2.56 -1.68 1.75
C ASP A 20 1.18 -1.64 2.42
N ARG A 21 0.96 -0.68 3.33
CA ARG A 21 -0.36 -0.48 3.96
C ARG A 21 -1.43 -0.12 2.92
N VAL A 22 -1.11 0.79 2.01
CA VAL A 22 -2.02 1.24 0.93
C VAL A 22 -2.34 0.09 -0.01
N LEU A 23 -1.35 -0.72 -0.40
CA LEU A 23 -1.56 -1.92 -1.20
C LEU A 23 -2.45 -2.95 -0.48
N GLY A 24 -2.29 -3.09 0.83
CA GLY A 24 -3.18 -3.90 1.67
C GLY A 24 -4.64 -3.43 1.59
N VAL A 25 -4.89 -2.14 1.81
CA VAL A 25 -6.25 -1.57 1.73
C VAL A 25 -6.87 -1.75 0.34
N LEU A 26 -6.09 -1.53 -0.72
CA LEU A 26 -6.56 -1.74 -2.10
C LEU A 26 -6.92 -3.21 -2.35
N ARG A 27 -6.12 -4.15 -1.85
CA ARG A 27 -6.37 -5.59 -1.97
C ARG A 27 -7.62 -6.01 -1.19
N ASP A 28 -7.81 -5.50 0.02
CA ASP A 28 -8.97 -5.79 0.86
C ASP A 28 -10.25 -5.22 0.22
N GLY A 29 -10.20 -4.00 -0.31
CA GLY A 29 -11.30 -3.40 -1.06
C GLY A 29 -11.69 -4.21 -2.29
N ALA A 30 -10.71 -4.75 -3.03
CA ALA A 30 -10.96 -5.65 -4.15
C ALA A 30 -11.56 -7.00 -3.69
N ALA A 31 -11.04 -7.58 -2.60
CA ALA A 31 -11.55 -8.83 -2.03
C ALA A 31 -12.99 -8.70 -1.52
N GLN A 32 -13.36 -7.53 -0.99
CA GLN A 32 -14.73 -7.20 -0.54
C GLN A 32 -15.67 -6.84 -1.70
N GLY A 33 -15.18 -6.76 -2.94
CA GLY A 33 -15.98 -6.32 -4.09
C GLY A 33 -16.27 -4.82 -4.13
N LYS A 34 -15.62 -4.01 -3.29
CA LYS A 34 -15.70 -2.54 -3.32
C LYS A 34 -14.92 -1.94 -4.51
N LEU A 35 -13.92 -2.67 -5.03
CA LEU A 35 -13.23 -2.34 -6.29
C LEU A 35 -13.40 -3.44 -7.33
N SER A 36 -13.63 -3.03 -8.57
CA SER A 36 -13.40 -3.91 -9.72
C SER A 36 -11.92 -4.20 -9.91
N HIS A 37 -11.59 -5.32 -10.55
CA HIS A 37 -10.21 -5.74 -10.79
C HIS A 37 -9.42 -4.68 -11.59
N ASP A 38 -10.01 -4.08 -12.62
CA ASP A 38 -9.39 -3.00 -13.40
C ASP A 38 -9.12 -1.75 -12.56
N THR A 39 -10.03 -1.40 -11.65
CA THR A 39 -9.83 -0.26 -10.74
C THR A 39 -8.70 -0.56 -9.76
N PHE A 40 -8.63 -1.78 -9.25
CA PHE A 40 -7.56 -2.22 -8.37
C PHE A 40 -6.20 -2.13 -9.06
N MET A 41 -6.07 -2.69 -10.28
CA MET A 41 -4.83 -2.64 -11.06
C MET A 41 -4.38 -1.19 -11.32
N ARG A 42 -5.32 -0.32 -11.71
CA ARG A 42 -5.04 1.10 -11.94
C ARG A 42 -4.55 1.82 -10.67
N ARG A 43 -5.20 1.60 -9.51
CA ARG A 43 -4.80 2.24 -8.24
C ARG A 43 -3.48 1.65 -7.70
N MET A 44 -3.21 0.37 -7.95
CA MET A 44 -1.96 -0.28 -7.58
C MET A 44 -0.76 0.31 -8.35
N GLU A 45 -0.88 0.52 -9.66
CA GLU A 45 0.15 1.21 -10.45
C GLU A 45 0.42 2.62 -9.93
N LEU A 46 -0.63 3.38 -9.62
CA LEU A 46 -0.48 4.72 -9.04
C LEU A 46 0.22 4.68 -7.68
N ALA A 47 -0.04 3.68 -6.84
CA ALA A 47 0.63 3.53 -5.56
C ALA A 47 2.14 3.20 -5.69
N LEU A 48 2.53 2.50 -6.76
CA LEU A 48 3.93 2.20 -7.05
C LEU A 48 4.69 3.42 -7.59
N VAL A 49 4.02 4.28 -8.37
CA VAL A 49 4.63 5.50 -8.94
C VAL A 49 4.61 6.68 -7.96
N ALA A 50 3.68 6.67 -7.00
CA ALA A 50 3.53 7.74 -6.02
C ALA A 50 4.82 7.94 -5.20
N ARG A 51 5.25 9.21 -5.15
CA ARG A 51 6.44 9.62 -4.39
C ARG A 51 6.10 10.19 -3.02
N ARG A 52 4.83 10.55 -2.80
CA ARG A 52 4.37 11.23 -1.59
C ARG A 52 3.29 10.43 -0.86
N PRO A 53 3.27 10.50 0.48
CA PRO A 53 2.26 9.81 1.29
C PRO A 53 0.85 10.38 1.07
N GLU A 54 0.75 11.67 0.75
CA GLU A 54 -0.52 12.33 0.42
C GLU A 54 -1.17 11.74 -0.83
N GLU A 55 -0.37 11.45 -1.86
CA GLU A 55 -0.84 10.80 -3.10
C GLU A 55 -1.37 9.40 -2.81
N LEU A 56 -0.70 8.65 -1.93
CA LEU A 56 -1.13 7.32 -1.51
C LEU A 56 -2.44 7.34 -0.69
N ALA A 57 -2.59 8.33 0.20
CA ALA A 57 -3.79 8.49 1.01
C ALA A 57 -5.02 8.76 0.13
N VAL A 58 -4.88 9.56 -0.93
CA VAL A 58 -5.99 9.85 -1.86
C VAL A 58 -6.47 8.58 -2.60
N LEU A 59 -5.57 7.63 -2.91
CA LEU A 59 -5.93 6.38 -3.59
C LEU A 59 -6.82 5.45 -2.73
N THR A 60 -6.76 5.60 -1.42
CA THR A 60 -7.45 4.73 -0.44
C THR A 60 -8.52 5.47 0.37
N ALA A 61 -8.57 6.80 0.34
CA ALA A 61 -9.54 7.61 1.07
C ALA A 61 -11.00 7.19 0.80
N ASP A 62 -11.32 6.86 -0.44
CA ASP A 62 -12.63 6.36 -0.88
C ASP A 62 -13.00 4.99 -0.24
N LEU A 63 -12.00 4.18 0.09
CA LEU A 63 -12.19 2.87 0.72
C LEU A 63 -12.22 2.95 2.24
N GLU A 64 -11.44 3.85 2.83
CA GLU A 64 -11.43 4.08 4.28
C GLU A 64 -12.66 4.88 4.74
N ALA A 65 -13.21 5.77 3.90
CA ALA A 65 -14.42 6.52 4.22
C ALA A 65 -15.72 5.69 4.13
N GLY A 66 -15.69 4.56 3.42
CA GLY A 66 -16.82 3.63 3.24
C GLY A 66 -16.75 2.38 4.11
N GLY A 67 -16.05 2.46 5.25
CA GLY A 67 -15.93 1.41 6.28
C GLY A 67 -16.98 1.53 7.37
#